data_AF-A0A401MGZ4-F1
#
_entry.id   AF-A0A401MGZ4-F1
#
_cell.length_a   1.000
_cell.length_b   1.000
_cell.length_c   1.000
_cell.angle_alpha   90.00
_cell.angle_beta   90.00
_cell.angle_gamma   90.00
#
_symmetry.space_group_name_H-M   'P 1'
#
loop_
_entity.id
_entity.type
_entity.pdbx_description
1 polymer ?
#
loop_
_entity_poly.entity_id
_entity_poly.type
_entity_poly.pdbx_seq_one_letter_code
_entity_poly.pdbx_strand_id
1 'polypeptide(L)'
;MPPAKKRARTYDPVKIRTAVLTQFGHVREAVRTLTPEQLALPTRLAGWTVRELAAHVTMAVETVSRNLDRDEPAEPELTLLDWPFATAVRAADIDDGTHALAAENPDLDALCTRTEERLAKALATAPGTRLLAARTGAMTLADYLVTRTVELVVHTDDLNAAVPGLDIPYDRQALAACTRLLADALAAKAPGGSTEVRIPPYAVVQCVQGPRHTRGTPPNVVETDPLTWIRLATGRVTWTDAVEAAEVSASGERADLGGLLPLMS
;
A
#
# COMPACT_ATOMS: atom_id res chain seq x y z
N MET A 1 -11.19 -5.27 32.55
CA MET A 1 -9.94 -5.78 31.94
C MET A 1 -9.51 -4.81 30.88
N PRO A 2 -8.23 -4.39 30.83
CA PRO A 2 -7.69 -3.72 29.65
C PRO A 2 -7.93 -4.64 28.44
N PRO A 3 -8.30 -4.12 27.26
CA PRO A 3 -8.38 -4.95 26.08
C PRO A 3 -7.00 -5.60 25.86
N ALA A 4 -6.98 -6.92 25.63
CA ALA A 4 -5.74 -7.62 25.31
C ALA A 4 -5.08 -6.90 24.13
N LYS A 5 -3.81 -6.48 24.28
CA LYS A 5 -3.03 -5.92 23.16
C LYS A 5 -3.04 -6.97 22.04
N LYS A 6 -3.74 -6.69 20.94
CA LYS A 6 -3.73 -7.58 19.77
C LYS A 6 -2.27 -7.68 19.31
N ARG A 7 -1.77 -8.91 19.20
CA ARG A 7 -0.41 -9.17 18.72
C ARG A 7 -0.32 -8.66 17.28
N ALA A 8 0.72 -7.88 16.98
CA ALA A 8 0.96 -7.40 15.62
C ALA A 8 1.03 -8.58 14.65
N ARG A 9 0.44 -8.40 13.47
CA ARG A 9 0.48 -9.40 12.41
C ARG A 9 1.92 -9.63 11.99
N THR A 10 2.29 -10.89 11.79
CA THR A 10 3.61 -11.26 11.24
C THR A 10 3.45 -11.64 9.77
N TYR A 11 4.41 -11.21 8.96
CA TYR A 11 4.52 -11.54 7.55
C TYR A 11 5.71 -12.47 7.33
N ASP A 12 5.59 -13.41 6.40
CA ASP A 12 6.69 -14.29 6.01
C ASP A 12 7.69 -13.48 5.14
N PRO A 13 8.92 -13.20 5.63
CA PRO A 13 9.84 -12.30 4.93
C PRO A 13 10.25 -12.82 3.54
N VAL A 14 10.30 -14.14 3.35
CA VAL A 14 10.65 -14.74 2.06
C VAL A 14 9.52 -14.52 1.07
N LYS A 15 8.26 -14.76 1.49
CA LYS A 15 7.10 -14.52 0.62
C LYS A 15 6.92 -13.06 0.27
N ILE A 16 7.13 -12.15 1.22
CA ILE A 16 7.04 -10.70 0.95
C ILE A 16 8.14 -10.25 -0.02
N ARG A 17 9.37 -10.75 0.14
CA ARG A 17 10.44 -10.48 -0.82
C ARG A 17 10.08 -10.93 -2.23
N THR A 18 9.60 -12.15 -2.38
CA THR A 18 9.13 -12.65 -3.69
C THR A 18 7.99 -11.80 -4.22
N ALA A 19 7.02 -11.44 -3.39
CA ALA A 19 5.86 -10.64 -3.78
C ALA A 19 6.26 -9.26 -4.33
N VAL A 20 7.20 -8.58 -3.67
CA VAL A 20 7.72 -7.27 -4.11
C VAL A 20 8.44 -7.40 -5.46
N LEU A 21 9.32 -8.39 -5.62
CA LEU A 21 10.04 -8.62 -6.88
C LEU A 21 9.06 -8.96 -8.02
N THR A 22 8.12 -9.88 -7.78
CA THR A 22 7.13 -10.29 -8.79
C THR A 22 6.21 -9.13 -9.18
N GLN A 23 5.66 -8.39 -8.21
CA GLN A 23 4.77 -7.26 -8.52
C GLN A 23 5.49 -6.16 -9.30
N PHE A 24 6.72 -5.81 -8.90
CA PHE A 24 7.51 -4.83 -9.64
C PHE A 24 7.86 -5.33 -11.05
N GLY A 25 8.17 -6.61 -11.21
CA GLY A 25 8.35 -7.25 -12.51
C GLY A 25 7.12 -7.11 -13.41
N HIS A 26 5.90 -7.35 -12.89
CA HIS A 26 4.67 -7.12 -13.66
C HIS A 26 4.54 -5.66 -14.13
N VAL A 27 4.87 -4.69 -13.26
CA VAL A 27 4.85 -3.27 -13.63
C VAL A 27 5.87 -2.97 -14.73
N ARG A 28 7.10 -3.49 -14.63
CA ARG A 28 8.13 -3.32 -15.68
C ARG A 28 7.65 -3.87 -17.03
N GLU A 29 7.12 -5.10 -17.04
CA GLU A 29 6.66 -5.76 -18.26
C GLU A 29 5.49 -5.00 -18.94
N ALA A 30 4.73 -4.23 -18.17
CA ALA A 30 3.68 -3.35 -18.70
C ALA A 30 4.24 -2.01 -19.18
N VAL A 31 5.10 -1.36 -18.38
CA VAL A 31 5.72 -0.06 -18.72
C VAL A 31 6.48 -0.11 -20.03
N ARG A 32 7.20 -1.20 -20.31
CA ARG A 32 7.92 -1.37 -21.60
C ARG A 32 7.01 -1.39 -22.84
N THR A 33 5.71 -1.64 -22.67
CA THR A 33 4.75 -1.72 -23.78
C THR A 33 4.02 -0.40 -24.04
N LEU A 34 4.17 0.59 -23.14
CA LEU A 34 3.45 1.85 -23.23
C LEU A 34 3.99 2.71 -24.37
N THR A 35 3.09 3.28 -25.16
CA THR A 35 3.45 4.27 -26.19
C THR A 35 3.67 5.66 -25.56
N PRO A 36 4.32 6.60 -26.28
CA PRO A 36 4.45 7.98 -25.82
C PRO A 36 3.11 8.64 -25.49
N GLU A 37 2.04 8.34 -26.24
CA GLU A 37 0.70 8.86 -26.01
C GLU A 37 0.09 8.29 -24.73
N GLN A 38 0.26 7.00 -24.47
CA GLN A 38 -0.21 6.37 -23.22
C GLN A 38 0.57 6.90 -22.01
N LEU A 39 1.88 7.12 -22.15
CA LEU A 39 2.71 7.71 -21.11
C LEU A 39 2.29 9.14 -20.75
N ALA A 40 1.69 9.88 -21.69
CA ALA A 40 1.18 11.24 -21.48
C ALA A 40 -0.24 11.30 -20.88
N LEU A 41 -0.92 10.16 -20.72
CA LEU A 41 -2.26 10.12 -20.14
C LEU A 41 -2.23 10.60 -18.67
N PRO A 42 -3.26 11.33 -18.22
CA PRO A 42 -3.37 11.74 -16.83
C PRO A 42 -3.63 10.54 -15.93
N THR A 43 -3.18 10.63 -14.68
CA THR A 43 -3.52 9.68 -13.63
C THR A 43 -4.50 10.29 -12.64
N ARG A 44 -4.94 9.50 -11.67
CA ARG A 44 -5.73 9.97 -10.53
C ARG A 44 -4.91 10.79 -9.51
N LEU A 45 -3.58 10.81 -9.64
CA LEU A 45 -2.72 11.70 -8.89
C LEU A 45 -2.62 13.03 -9.66
N ALA A 46 -3.15 14.10 -9.07
CA ALA A 46 -3.21 15.40 -9.73
C ALA A 46 -1.80 15.88 -10.13
N GLY A 47 -1.65 16.31 -11.38
CA GLY A 47 -0.36 16.76 -11.93
C GLY A 47 0.52 15.64 -12.49
N TRP A 48 0.17 14.36 -12.26
CA TRP A 48 0.99 13.24 -12.71
C TRP A 48 0.41 12.57 -13.94
N THR A 49 1.23 12.39 -14.96
CA THR A 49 0.93 11.48 -16.06
C THR A 49 1.37 10.06 -15.72
N VAL A 50 1.03 9.11 -16.59
CA VAL A 50 1.48 7.71 -16.49
C VAL A 50 3.00 7.62 -16.44
N ARG A 51 3.72 8.53 -17.11
CA ARG A 51 5.18 8.63 -17.03
C ARG A 51 5.67 8.96 -15.62
N GLU A 52 5.14 10.00 -14.99
CA GLU A 52 5.52 10.37 -13.62
C GLU A 52 5.19 9.25 -12.65
N LEU A 53 4.01 8.64 -12.78
CA LEU A 53 3.61 7.53 -11.94
C LEU A 53 4.53 6.31 -12.10
N ALA A 54 4.89 5.94 -13.33
CA ALA A 54 5.83 4.84 -13.56
C ALA A 54 7.22 5.15 -12.96
N ALA A 55 7.72 6.38 -13.12
CA ALA A 55 8.97 6.81 -12.50
C ALA A 55 8.86 6.76 -10.96
N HIS A 56 7.75 7.21 -10.38
CA HIS A 56 7.50 7.13 -8.95
C HIS A 56 7.57 5.70 -8.40
N VAL A 57 6.98 4.73 -9.10
CA VAL A 57 7.04 3.32 -8.68
C VAL A 57 8.50 2.86 -8.60
N THR A 58 9.35 3.22 -9.56
CA THR A 58 10.79 2.91 -9.48
C THR A 58 11.46 3.62 -8.31
N MET A 59 11.12 4.89 -8.06
CA MET A 59 11.66 5.65 -6.91
C MET A 59 11.31 4.95 -5.59
N ALA A 60 10.05 4.54 -5.43
CA ALA A 60 9.52 3.87 -4.25
C ALA A 60 10.21 2.53 -4.00
N VAL A 61 10.48 1.75 -5.05
CA VAL A 61 11.22 0.48 -4.95
C VAL A 61 12.70 0.70 -4.66
N GLU A 62 13.34 1.66 -5.34
CA GLU A 62 14.75 1.97 -5.19
C GLU A 62 15.11 2.51 -3.79
N THR A 63 14.13 2.96 -3.01
CA THR A 63 14.36 3.29 -1.60
C THR A 63 14.90 2.10 -0.79
N VAL A 64 14.56 0.87 -1.14
CA VAL A 64 15.04 -0.34 -0.45
C VAL A 64 16.56 -0.45 -0.61
N SER A 65 17.04 -0.45 -1.86
CA SER A 65 18.46 -0.50 -2.18
C SER A 65 19.22 0.66 -1.55
N ARG A 66 18.70 1.90 -1.69
CA ARG A 66 19.32 3.10 -1.13
C ARG A 66 19.42 3.07 0.39
N ASN A 67 18.44 2.53 1.09
CA ASN A 67 18.49 2.41 2.55
C ASN A 67 19.41 1.27 3.00
N LEU A 68 19.59 0.21 2.19
CA LEU A 68 20.54 -0.85 2.47
C LEU A 68 22.00 -0.39 2.39
N ASP A 69 22.30 0.57 1.51
CA ASP A 69 23.63 1.19 1.37
C ASP A 69 23.99 2.15 2.51
N ARG A 70 23.00 2.58 3.31
CA ARG A 70 23.24 3.44 4.48
C ARG A 70 23.69 2.61 5.66
N ASP A 71 24.29 3.30 6.63
CA ASP A 71 24.58 2.73 7.94
C ASP A 71 23.31 2.21 8.60
N GLU A 72 23.44 1.07 9.26
CA GLU A 72 22.33 0.45 9.99
C GLU A 72 22.02 1.27 11.25
N PRO A 73 20.77 1.72 11.44
CA PRO A 73 20.36 2.40 12.66
C PRO A 73 20.56 1.52 13.90
N ALA A 74 20.82 2.16 15.04
CA ALA A 74 21.00 1.46 16.31
C ALA A 74 19.69 0.86 16.85
N GLU A 75 18.57 1.52 16.61
CA GLU A 75 17.26 1.14 17.13
C GLU A 75 16.13 1.42 16.12
N PRO A 76 15.01 0.65 16.19
CA PRO A 76 13.83 0.96 15.39
C PRO A 76 13.13 2.22 15.91
N GLU A 77 12.66 3.06 15.01
CA GLU A 77 11.98 4.33 15.33
C GLU A 77 10.49 4.32 14.95
N LEU A 78 10.09 3.45 14.02
CA LEU A 78 8.72 3.37 13.51
C LEU A 78 8.27 1.92 13.37
N THR A 79 7.06 1.61 13.83
CA THR A 79 6.47 0.28 13.61
C THR A 79 5.77 0.22 12.26
N LEU A 80 5.67 -0.98 11.68
CA LEU A 80 4.93 -1.20 10.43
C LEU A 80 3.48 -0.70 10.50
N LEU A 81 2.82 -0.85 11.65
CA LEU A 81 1.41 -0.48 11.83
C LEU A 81 1.21 1.05 11.91
N ASP A 82 2.22 1.79 12.34
CA ASP A 82 2.18 3.25 12.43
C ASP A 82 2.56 3.92 11.10
N TRP A 83 3.22 3.19 10.19
CA TRP A 83 3.68 3.71 8.91
C TRP A 83 2.61 4.41 8.06
N PRO A 84 1.36 3.88 7.90
CA PRO A 84 0.32 4.56 7.12
C PRO A 84 0.00 5.98 7.60
N PHE A 85 0.20 6.28 8.89
CA PHE A 85 -0.08 7.59 9.48
C PHE A 85 1.10 8.55 9.42
N ALA A 86 2.29 8.05 9.06
CA ALA A 86 3.53 8.82 9.01
C ALA A 86 3.87 9.34 7.59
N THR A 87 3.11 8.97 6.56
CA THR A 87 3.42 9.29 5.15
C THR A 87 2.93 10.67 4.71
N ALA A 88 1.83 11.17 5.25
CA ALA A 88 1.15 12.40 4.80
C ALA A 88 2.06 13.64 4.77
N VAL A 89 2.96 13.77 5.75
CA VAL A 89 3.90 14.92 5.84
C VAL A 89 4.95 14.96 4.73
N ARG A 90 5.00 13.96 3.84
CA ARG A 90 6.05 13.80 2.82
C ARG A 90 5.55 13.99 1.37
N ALA A 91 4.27 14.28 1.16
CA ALA A 91 3.69 14.34 -0.17
C ALA A 91 4.44 15.32 -1.11
N ALA A 92 4.82 16.51 -0.60
CA ALA A 92 5.51 17.53 -1.41
C ALA A 92 6.91 17.10 -1.87
N ASP A 93 7.75 16.56 -0.97
CA ASP A 93 9.10 16.09 -1.34
C ASP A 93 9.07 14.93 -2.36
N ILE A 94 8.00 14.12 -2.31
CA ILE A 94 7.78 13.01 -3.24
C ILE A 94 7.40 13.52 -4.62
N ASP A 95 6.60 14.59 -4.70
CA ASP A 95 6.16 15.23 -5.94
C ASP A 95 7.35 15.78 -6.73
N ASP A 96 8.14 16.66 -6.11
CA ASP A 96 9.33 17.26 -6.73
C ASP A 96 10.33 16.20 -7.19
N GLY A 97 10.59 15.19 -6.35
CA GLY A 97 11.50 14.09 -6.67
C GLY A 97 11.02 13.20 -7.81
N THR A 98 9.71 13.03 -7.95
CA THR A 98 9.10 12.22 -9.03
C THR A 98 9.23 12.93 -10.37
N HIS A 99 8.89 14.22 -10.44
CA HIS A 99 9.00 15.01 -11.67
C HIS A 99 10.45 15.10 -12.15
N ALA A 100 11.40 15.35 -11.25
CA ALA A 100 12.82 15.35 -11.59
C ALA A 100 13.28 13.99 -12.13
N LEU A 101 12.93 12.89 -11.46
CA LEU A 101 13.32 11.55 -11.88
C LEU A 101 12.76 11.20 -13.27
N ALA A 102 11.50 11.54 -13.53
CA ALA A 102 10.84 11.31 -14.81
C ALA A 102 11.50 12.11 -15.96
N ALA A 103 11.88 13.36 -15.70
CA ALA A 103 12.55 14.22 -16.68
C ALA A 103 13.98 13.75 -17.00
N GLU A 104 14.73 13.31 -15.98
CA GLU A 104 16.11 12.83 -16.12
C GLU A 104 16.21 11.44 -16.77
N ASN A 105 15.12 10.67 -16.78
CA ASN A 105 15.09 9.29 -17.28
C ASN A 105 14.04 9.13 -18.39
N PRO A 106 14.33 9.59 -19.63
CA PRO A 106 13.38 9.46 -20.74
C PRO A 106 13.07 7.99 -21.09
N ASP A 107 14.06 7.11 -20.90
CA ASP A 107 13.94 5.65 -21.07
C ASP A 107 13.53 4.99 -19.73
N LEU A 108 12.22 4.80 -19.56
CA LEU A 108 11.65 4.17 -18.38
C LEU A 108 11.94 2.67 -18.30
N ASP A 109 12.08 1.97 -19.43
CA ASP A 109 12.39 0.54 -19.43
C ASP A 109 13.79 0.30 -18.86
N ALA A 110 14.75 1.13 -19.28
CA ALA A 110 16.10 1.10 -18.71
C ALA A 110 16.11 1.49 -17.21
N LEU A 111 15.28 2.44 -16.78
CA LEU A 111 15.15 2.81 -15.37
C LEU A 111 14.58 1.67 -14.53
N CYS A 112 13.49 1.05 -14.98
CA CYS A 112 12.86 -0.09 -14.31
C CYS A 112 13.82 -1.28 -14.22
N THR A 113 14.50 -1.61 -15.33
CA THR A 113 15.46 -2.71 -15.40
C THR A 113 16.60 -2.54 -14.39
N ARG A 114 17.25 -1.37 -14.37
CA ARG A 114 18.33 -1.10 -13.40
C ARG A 114 17.84 -1.16 -11.95
N THR A 115 16.63 -0.67 -11.69
CA THR A 115 16.02 -0.70 -10.34
C THR A 115 15.78 -2.14 -9.88
N GLU A 116 15.26 -3.00 -10.76
CA GLU A 116 15.00 -4.40 -10.45
C GLU A 116 16.28 -5.20 -10.21
N GLU A 117 17.28 -5.04 -11.09
CA GLU A 117 18.57 -5.71 -10.95
C GLU A 117 19.26 -5.34 -9.63
N ARG A 118 19.25 -4.05 -9.28
CA ARG A 118 19.81 -3.58 -8.02
C ARG A 118 19.04 -4.13 -6.82
N LEU A 119 17.71 -4.08 -6.86
CA LEU A 119 16.87 -4.61 -5.79
C LEU A 119 17.14 -6.10 -5.58
N ALA A 120 17.12 -6.90 -6.65
CA ALA A 120 17.36 -8.34 -6.59
C ALA A 120 18.74 -8.65 -5.99
N LYS A 121 19.77 -7.94 -6.43
CA LYS A 121 21.13 -8.07 -5.90
C LYS A 121 21.21 -7.71 -4.42
N ALA A 122 20.61 -6.60 -4.01
CA ALA A 122 20.63 -6.14 -2.62
C ALA A 122 19.89 -7.13 -1.70
N LEU A 123 18.73 -7.61 -2.14
CA LEU A 123 17.93 -8.55 -1.36
C LEU A 123 18.54 -9.95 -1.27
N ALA A 124 19.36 -10.39 -2.24
CA ALA A 124 19.97 -11.72 -2.22
C ALA A 124 20.79 -12.00 -0.96
N THR A 125 21.37 -10.97 -0.34
CA THR A 125 22.27 -11.11 0.83
C THR A 125 21.76 -10.42 2.10
N ALA A 126 20.84 -9.45 1.99
CA ALA A 126 20.38 -8.69 3.15
C ALA A 126 19.46 -9.52 4.07
N PRO A 127 19.75 -9.61 5.38
CA PRO A 127 18.86 -10.29 6.33
C PRO A 127 17.61 -9.45 6.57
N GLY A 128 16.44 -10.10 6.70
CA GLY A 128 15.17 -9.41 6.93
C GLY A 128 15.11 -8.61 8.23
N THR A 129 15.97 -8.94 9.21
CA THR A 129 16.07 -8.26 10.49
C THR A 129 16.89 -6.98 10.44
N ARG A 130 17.65 -6.72 9.37
CA ARG A 130 18.47 -5.50 9.23
C ARG A 130 17.58 -4.27 9.32
N LEU A 131 17.98 -3.29 10.14
CA LEU A 131 17.28 -2.00 10.21
C LEU A 131 17.65 -1.13 9.00
N LEU A 132 16.63 -0.47 8.45
CA LEU A 132 16.76 0.49 7.35
C LEU A 132 16.53 1.89 7.88
N ALA A 133 17.45 2.82 7.58
CA ALA A 133 17.30 4.25 7.85
C ALA A 133 16.28 4.91 6.88
N ALA A 134 15.05 4.42 6.89
CA ALA A 134 13.96 4.93 6.08
C ALA A 134 13.61 6.34 6.53
N ARG A 135 13.28 7.22 5.58
CA ARG A 135 12.95 8.62 5.90
C ARG A 135 11.80 8.75 6.89
N THR A 136 10.86 7.80 6.90
CA THR A 136 9.71 7.70 7.81
C THR A 136 10.06 7.37 9.25
N GLY A 137 11.25 6.84 9.48
CA GLY A 137 11.70 6.27 10.74
C GLY A 137 12.23 4.86 10.50
N ALA A 138 13.28 4.50 11.23
CA ALA A 138 13.94 3.21 11.11
C ALA A 138 13.00 2.02 11.40
N MET A 139 13.05 0.99 10.54
CA MET A 139 12.33 -0.27 10.70
C MET A 139 13.09 -1.43 10.06
N THR A 140 12.69 -2.67 10.35
CA THR A 140 13.34 -3.85 9.75
C THR A 140 13.12 -3.89 8.23
N LEU A 141 14.06 -4.48 7.48
CA LEU A 141 13.91 -4.72 6.05
C LEU A 141 12.64 -5.52 5.75
N ALA A 142 12.32 -6.52 6.58
CA ALA A 142 11.11 -7.33 6.42
C ALA A 142 9.84 -6.48 6.50
N ASP A 143 9.73 -5.60 7.50
CA ASP A 143 8.60 -4.68 7.64
C ASP A 143 8.57 -3.65 6.51
N TYR A 144 9.73 -3.10 6.16
CA TYR A 144 9.84 -2.11 5.10
C TYR A 144 9.36 -2.65 3.76
N LEU A 145 9.67 -3.92 3.44
CA LEU A 145 9.17 -4.56 2.22
C LEU A 145 7.64 -4.73 2.23
N VAL A 146 6.99 -4.87 3.38
CA VAL A 146 5.52 -4.85 3.45
C VAL A 146 4.99 -3.48 3.03
N THR A 147 5.63 -2.38 3.44
CA THR A 147 5.25 -1.04 2.95
C THR A 147 5.37 -0.93 1.43
N ARG A 148 6.39 -1.58 0.83
CA ARG A 148 6.56 -1.59 -0.63
C ARG A 148 5.44 -2.36 -1.33
N THR A 149 4.84 -3.37 -0.69
CA THR A 149 3.64 -4.01 -1.26
C THR A 149 2.45 -3.06 -1.35
N VAL A 150 2.32 -2.10 -0.42
CA VAL A 150 1.28 -1.06 -0.49
C VAL A 150 1.54 -0.17 -1.69
N GLU A 151 2.72 0.45 -1.78
CA GLU A 151 3.09 1.33 -2.90
C GLU A 151 2.87 0.64 -4.26
N LEU A 152 3.37 -0.59 -4.40
CA LEU A 152 3.29 -1.33 -5.65
C LEU A 152 1.85 -1.67 -6.03
N VAL A 153 1.03 -2.16 -5.11
CA VAL A 153 -0.36 -2.53 -5.41
C VAL A 153 -1.18 -1.28 -5.70
N VAL A 154 -1.03 -0.25 -4.88
CA VAL A 154 -1.75 1.02 -5.01
C VAL A 154 -1.44 1.69 -6.35
N HIS A 155 -0.16 1.79 -6.71
CA HIS A 155 0.23 2.44 -7.97
C HIS A 155 0.08 1.54 -9.20
N THR A 156 0.05 0.21 -9.02
CA THR A 156 -0.41 -0.70 -10.08
C THR A 156 -1.88 -0.45 -10.40
N ASP A 157 -2.73 -0.27 -9.38
CA ASP A 157 -4.13 0.13 -9.57
C ASP A 157 -4.17 1.46 -10.31
N ASP A 158 -3.38 2.45 -9.90
CA ASP A 158 -3.34 3.77 -10.55
C ASP A 158 -2.99 3.71 -12.04
N LEU A 159 -2.00 2.90 -12.41
CA LEU A 159 -1.61 2.68 -13.80
C LEU A 159 -2.74 2.00 -14.60
N ASN A 160 -3.35 0.96 -14.03
CA ASN A 160 -4.48 0.25 -14.66
C ASN A 160 -5.71 1.15 -14.87
N ALA A 161 -5.94 2.10 -13.97
CA ALA A 161 -7.03 3.07 -14.13
C ALA A 161 -6.73 4.15 -15.19
N ALA A 162 -5.46 4.55 -15.32
CA ALA A 162 -5.05 5.59 -16.26
C ALA A 162 -4.95 5.09 -17.70
N VAL A 163 -4.61 3.81 -17.91
CA VAL A 163 -4.38 3.22 -19.23
C VAL A 163 -5.38 2.09 -19.49
N PRO A 164 -6.43 2.31 -20.30
CA PRO A 164 -7.39 1.27 -20.64
C PRO A 164 -6.72 0.03 -21.25
N GLY A 165 -7.02 -1.15 -20.70
CA GLY A 165 -6.51 -2.44 -21.18
C GLY A 165 -5.05 -2.75 -20.80
N LEU A 166 -4.44 -1.98 -19.89
CA LEU A 166 -3.09 -2.29 -19.39
C LEU A 166 -3.08 -3.56 -18.53
N ASP A 167 -4.15 -3.76 -17.73
CA ASP A 167 -4.47 -4.97 -16.98
C ASP A 167 -3.27 -5.65 -16.28
N ILE A 168 -2.41 -4.85 -15.65
CA ILE A 168 -1.25 -5.33 -14.90
C ILE A 168 -1.74 -6.29 -13.80
N PRO A 169 -1.26 -7.54 -13.76
CA PRO A 169 -1.70 -8.51 -12.77
C PRO A 169 -1.16 -8.18 -11.38
N TYR A 170 -1.98 -8.47 -10.37
CA TYR A 170 -1.58 -8.37 -8.96
C TYR A 170 -1.01 -9.69 -8.46
N ASP A 171 0.21 -9.66 -7.90
CA ASP A 171 0.75 -10.75 -7.11
C ASP A 171 -0.13 -10.96 -5.86
N ARG A 172 -0.53 -12.22 -5.65
CA ARG A 172 -1.47 -12.59 -4.59
C ARG A 172 -0.94 -12.26 -3.19
N GLN A 173 0.36 -12.40 -2.94
CA GLN A 173 0.94 -12.11 -1.64
C GLN A 173 1.11 -10.60 -1.43
N ALA A 174 1.46 -9.84 -2.47
CA ALA A 174 1.52 -8.39 -2.41
C ALA A 174 0.13 -7.80 -2.09
N LEU A 175 -0.91 -8.23 -2.81
CA LEU A 175 -2.29 -7.83 -2.58
C LEU A 175 -2.75 -8.19 -1.16
N ALA A 176 -2.50 -9.43 -0.72
CA ALA A 176 -2.84 -9.87 0.63
C ALA A 176 -2.15 -9.03 1.71
N ALA A 177 -0.87 -8.70 1.53
CA ALA A 177 -0.10 -7.95 2.50
C ALA A 177 -0.58 -6.50 2.60
N CYS A 178 -0.82 -5.85 1.46
CA CYS A 178 -1.40 -4.52 1.35
C CYS A 178 -2.78 -4.44 2.03
N THR A 179 -3.71 -5.33 1.66
CA THR A 179 -5.05 -5.39 2.25
C THR A 179 -5.00 -5.54 3.77
N ARG A 180 -4.17 -6.47 4.27
CA ARG A 180 -4.06 -6.75 5.70
C ARG A 180 -3.47 -5.58 6.47
N LEU A 181 -2.42 -4.94 5.95
CA LEU A 181 -1.80 -3.81 6.63
C LEU A 181 -2.79 -2.66 6.79
N LEU A 182 -3.50 -2.30 5.72
CA LEU A 182 -4.49 -1.22 5.75
C LEU A 182 -5.67 -1.57 6.66
N ALA A 183 -6.15 -2.83 6.66
CA ALA A 183 -7.21 -3.26 7.56
C ALA A 183 -6.78 -3.19 9.04
N ASP A 184 -5.56 -3.67 9.34
CA ASP A 184 -5.01 -3.60 10.69
C ASP A 184 -4.80 -2.13 11.11
N ALA A 185 -4.41 -1.23 10.19
CA ALA A 185 -4.29 0.20 10.44
C ALA A 185 -5.64 0.85 10.77
N LEU A 186 -6.75 0.49 10.10
CA LEU A 186 -8.09 0.94 10.51
C LEU A 186 -8.39 0.53 11.96
N ALA A 187 -8.10 -0.73 12.32
CA ALA A 187 -8.33 -1.23 13.68
C ALA A 187 -7.43 -0.54 14.73
N ALA A 188 -6.26 -0.05 14.33
CA ALA A 188 -5.38 0.76 15.17
C ALA A 188 -5.90 2.20 15.33
N LYS A 189 -6.35 2.83 14.23
CA LYS A 189 -6.92 4.19 14.21
C LYS A 189 -8.21 4.29 15.02
N ALA A 190 -9.07 3.28 14.92
CA ALA A 190 -10.35 3.21 15.61
C ALA A 190 -10.46 1.88 16.40
N PRO A 191 -9.75 1.74 17.52
CA PRO A 191 -9.76 0.50 18.29
C PRO A 191 -11.18 0.20 18.78
N GLY A 192 -11.53 -1.08 18.86
CA GLY A 192 -12.81 -1.51 19.40
C GLY A 192 -13.30 -2.84 18.83
N GLY A 193 -14.60 -3.09 19.00
CA GLY A 193 -15.21 -4.39 18.70
C GLY A 193 -16.66 -4.29 18.27
N SER A 194 -17.18 -3.09 17.99
CA SER A 194 -18.58 -2.92 17.61
C SER A 194 -18.82 -3.21 16.14
N THR A 195 -17.80 -3.01 15.30
CA THR A 195 -17.88 -3.14 13.84
C THR A 195 -16.84 -4.12 13.32
N GLU A 196 -17.29 -5.12 12.56
CA GLU A 196 -16.45 -6.10 11.88
C GLU A 196 -16.28 -5.71 10.42
N VAL A 197 -15.05 -5.61 9.95
CA VAL A 197 -14.71 -5.31 8.55
C VAL A 197 -14.12 -6.56 7.92
N ARG A 198 -14.75 -7.05 6.86
CA ARG A 198 -14.40 -8.27 6.13
C ARG A 198 -13.92 -7.91 4.74
N ILE A 199 -12.70 -8.35 4.41
CA ILE A 199 -12.09 -8.15 3.11
C ILE A 199 -11.60 -9.51 2.60
N PRO A 200 -12.53 -10.37 2.15
CA PRO A 200 -12.19 -11.71 1.72
C PRO A 200 -11.28 -11.70 0.48
N PRO A 201 -10.35 -12.65 0.36
CA PRO A 201 -10.06 -13.74 1.31
C PRO A 201 -8.97 -13.37 2.34
N TYR A 202 -8.60 -12.10 2.50
CA TYR A 202 -7.33 -11.71 3.12
C TYR A 202 -7.42 -11.25 4.57
N ALA A 203 -8.45 -10.50 4.94
CA ALA A 203 -8.52 -9.85 6.24
C ALA A 203 -9.92 -9.85 6.83
N VAL A 204 -9.97 -9.98 8.16
CA VAL A 204 -11.10 -9.63 8.99
C VAL A 204 -10.56 -8.88 10.20
N VAL A 205 -11.06 -7.68 10.45
CA VAL A 205 -10.68 -6.87 11.60
C VAL A 205 -11.91 -6.39 12.35
N GLN A 206 -11.70 -6.01 13.61
CA GLN A 206 -12.72 -5.36 14.42
C GLN A 206 -12.22 -3.99 14.83
N CYS A 207 -13.09 -3.00 14.68
CA CYS A 207 -12.82 -1.59 14.96
C CYS A 207 -14.07 -0.93 15.57
N VAL A 208 -13.95 0.36 15.88
CA VAL A 208 -14.97 1.22 16.48
C VAL A 208 -15.35 0.81 17.92
N GLN A 209 -15.31 1.78 18.82
CA GLN A 209 -15.74 1.60 20.20
C GLN A 209 -17.27 1.48 20.27
N GLY A 210 -17.75 0.61 21.14
CA GLY A 210 -19.18 0.46 21.37
C GLY A 210 -19.53 -0.91 21.96
N PRO A 211 -20.80 -1.09 22.36
CA PRO A 211 -21.28 -2.38 22.80
C PRO A 211 -21.10 -3.40 21.67
N ARG A 212 -20.61 -4.58 22.02
CA ARG A 212 -20.68 -5.72 21.11
C ARG A 212 -22.14 -6.03 20.86
N HIS A 213 -22.41 -6.50 19.64
CA HIS A 213 -23.69 -7.05 19.28
C HIS A 213 -24.19 -8.06 20.35
N THR A 214 -25.44 -7.91 20.74
CA THR A 214 -26.13 -8.82 21.66
C THR A 214 -27.22 -9.55 20.88
N ARG A 215 -27.64 -10.73 21.35
CA ARG A 215 -28.73 -11.50 20.73
C ARG A 215 -29.94 -10.59 20.44
N GLY A 216 -30.30 -10.42 19.17
CA GLY A 216 -31.48 -9.66 18.72
C GLY A 216 -31.21 -8.33 17.99
N THR A 217 -30.01 -7.75 18.05
CA THR A 217 -29.64 -6.64 17.13
C THR A 217 -29.05 -7.22 15.82
N PRO A 218 -28.82 -6.46 14.75
CA PRO A 218 -27.94 -6.90 13.66
C PRO A 218 -26.47 -6.61 14.03
N PRO A 219 -25.50 -7.46 13.67
CA PRO A 219 -24.09 -7.13 13.85
C PRO A 219 -23.70 -5.97 12.93
N ASN A 220 -22.85 -5.04 13.39
CA ASN A 220 -22.29 -4.03 12.48
C ASN A 220 -21.21 -4.69 11.63
N VAL A 221 -21.49 -4.86 10.34
CA VAL A 221 -20.61 -5.55 9.39
C VAL A 221 -20.39 -4.67 8.19
N VAL A 222 -19.14 -4.54 7.79
CA VAL A 222 -18.72 -3.98 6.52
C VAL A 222 -18.02 -5.07 5.72
N GLU A 223 -18.42 -5.29 4.49
CA GLU A 223 -17.81 -6.28 3.60
C GLU A 223 -17.56 -5.67 2.21
N THR A 224 -16.36 -5.88 1.68
CA THR A 224 -15.94 -5.40 0.35
C THR A 224 -14.76 -6.22 -0.16
N ASP A 225 -14.45 -6.12 -1.46
CA ASP A 225 -13.30 -6.80 -2.05
C ASP A 225 -11.96 -6.09 -1.73
N PRO A 226 -10.81 -6.76 -1.95
CA PRO A 226 -9.49 -6.21 -1.66
C PRO A 226 -9.15 -4.89 -2.35
N LEU A 227 -9.52 -4.70 -3.62
CA LEU A 227 -9.17 -3.50 -4.37
C LEU A 227 -10.04 -2.32 -3.96
N THR A 228 -11.34 -2.53 -3.78
CA THR A 228 -12.24 -1.49 -3.24
C THR A 228 -11.80 -1.05 -1.85
N TRP A 229 -11.43 -1.99 -0.97
CA TRP A 229 -10.84 -1.66 0.34
C TRP A 229 -9.58 -0.80 0.23
N ILE A 230 -8.64 -1.15 -0.66
CA ILE A 230 -7.40 -0.40 -0.85
C ILE A 230 -7.69 1.00 -1.38
N ARG A 231 -8.64 1.14 -2.31
CA ARG A 231 -9.05 2.44 -2.86
C ARG A 231 -9.65 3.34 -1.77
N LEU A 232 -10.53 2.81 -0.92
CA LEU A 232 -11.09 3.52 0.23
C LEU A 232 -10.01 3.94 1.23
N ALA A 233 -9.15 3.01 1.62
CA ALA A 233 -8.09 3.24 2.59
C ALA A 233 -7.05 4.28 2.14
N THR A 234 -6.96 4.54 0.83
CA THR A 234 -5.99 5.46 0.24
C THR A 234 -6.63 6.63 -0.51
N GLY A 235 -7.94 6.85 -0.34
CA GLY A 235 -8.65 8.03 -0.83
C GLY A 235 -8.94 8.06 -2.33
N ARG A 236 -8.83 6.91 -3.02
CA ARG A 236 -9.09 6.79 -4.47
C ARG A 236 -10.57 6.68 -4.83
N VAL A 237 -11.38 6.29 -3.86
CA VAL A 237 -12.84 6.32 -3.92
C VAL A 237 -13.35 6.77 -2.56
N THR A 238 -14.45 7.54 -2.55
CA THR A 238 -15.06 7.94 -1.28
C THR A 238 -15.90 6.79 -0.72
N TRP A 239 -16.13 6.82 0.60
CA TRP A 239 -17.03 5.85 1.24
C TRP A 239 -18.44 5.90 0.64
N THR A 240 -18.97 7.10 0.44
CA THR A 240 -20.30 7.33 -0.13
C THR A 240 -20.41 6.73 -1.52
N ASP A 241 -19.46 7.02 -2.41
CA ASP A 241 -19.49 6.50 -3.79
C ASP A 241 -19.44 4.98 -3.82
N ALA A 242 -18.59 4.35 -2.99
CA ALA A 242 -18.44 2.91 -2.96
C ALA A 242 -19.69 2.18 -2.42
N VAL A 243 -20.41 2.80 -1.47
CA VAL A 243 -21.69 2.28 -0.96
C VAL A 243 -22.80 2.46 -2.00
N GLU A 244 -22.90 3.63 -2.64
CA GLU A 244 -23.89 3.90 -3.68
C GLU A 244 -23.72 2.99 -4.90
N ALA A 245 -22.47 2.69 -5.27
CA ALA A 245 -22.11 1.74 -6.32
C ALA A 245 -22.28 0.26 -5.92
N ALA A 246 -22.69 -0.02 -4.68
CA ALA A 246 -22.79 -1.37 -4.11
C ALA A 246 -21.48 -2.18 -4.12
N GLU A 247 -20.32 -1.50 -4.16
CA GLU A 247 -18.99 -2.10 -4.01
C GLU A 247 -18.67 -2.40 -2.53
N VAL A 248 -19.39 -1.73 -1.62
CA VAL A 248 -19.34 -1.95 -0.17
C VAL A 248 -20.72 -2.33 0.35
N SER A 249 -20.80 -3.46 1.06
CA SER A 249 -21.96 -3.78 1.89
C SER A 249 -21.71 -3.30 3.31
N ALA A 250 -22.55 -2.39 3.81
CA ALA A 250 -22.49 -1.89 5.18
C ALA A 250 -23.84 -2.12 5.87
N SER A 251 -23.84 -2.85 6.98
CA SER A 251 -25.04 -3.20 7.74
C SER A 251 -24.85 -2.87 9.22
N GLY A 252 -25.82 -2.19 9.83
CA GLY A 252 -25.80 -1.79 11.25
C GLY A 252 -25.47 -0.31 11.47
N GLU A 253 -25.94 0.25 12.59
CA GLU A 253 -25.86 1.68 12.92
C GLU A 253 -24.42 2.24 13.02
N ARG A 254 -23.41 1.38 13.21
CA ARG A 254 -22.00 1.74 13.33
C ARG A 254 -21.14 1.21 12.17
N ALA A 255 -21.77 0.84 11.05
CA ALA A 255 -21.07 0.36 9.87
C ALA A 255 -20.58 1.49 8.94
N ASP A 256 -20.93 2.74 9.21
CA ASP A 256 -20.37 3.89 8.50
C ASP A 256 -18.91 4.13 8.92
N LEU A 257 -17.98 3.90 7.99
CA LEU A 257 -16.55 4.13 8.18
C LEU A 257 -16.05 5.41 7.50
N GLY A 258 -16.92 6.22 6.89
CA GLY A 258 -16.54 7.38 6.10
C GLY A 258 -15.70 8.39 6.89
N GLY A 259 -16.05 8.65 8.15
CA GLY A 259 -15.28 9.53 9.03
C GLY A 259 -13.91 8.98 9.48
N LEU A 260 -13.59 7.72 9.17
CA LEU A 260 -12.32 7.06 9.49
C LEU A 260 -11.41 6.92 8.27
N LEU A 261 -11.94 7.12 7.06
CA LEU A 261 -11.25 6.95 5.79
C LEU A 261 -10.99 8.31 5.12
N PRO A 262 -9.90 8.47 4.34
CA PRO A 262 -8.86 7.47 4.12
C PRO A 262 -7.91 7.29 5.33
N LEU A 263 -7.09 6.25 5.27
CA LEU A 263 -6.03 5.99 6.26
C LEU A 263 -4.72 6.65 5.87
N MET A 264 -4.52 6.88 4.58
CA MET A 264 -3.36 7.53 3.97
C MET A 264 -3.85 8.62 3.01
N SER A 265 -3.25 9.81 3.08
CA SER A 265 -3.53 10.96 2.21
C SER A 265 -2.28 11.81 2.04
#